data_AF-A0A183J047-F1
#
_entry.id   AF-A0A183J047-F1
#
_cell.length_a   1.000
_cell.length_b   1.000
_cell.length_c   1.000
_cell.angle_alpha   90.00
_cell.angle_beta   90.00
_cell.angle_gamma   90.00
#
_symmetry.space_group_name_H-M   'P 1'
#
loop_
_entity.id
_entity.type
_entity.pdbx_description
1 polymer ?
#
loop_
_entity_poly.entity_id
_entity_poly.type
_entity_poly.pdbx_seq_one_letter_code
_entity_poly.pdbx_strand_id
1 'polypeptide(L)'
;MSSSDEIETYRLWRIRKTVMQMCHDRGYLVTQMELDQTLEQFKQQFGDAPSERRPARSDLTILVAHNDDPTDQAFVFFPEEKRIGIKIIKAYCLRMQEENISRAILVVQEGITPSAKQVLCTSGRCS
;
A
#
# COMPACT_ATOMS: atom_id res chain seq x y z
N MET A 1 -0.34 8.91 -24.37
CA MET A 1 0.02 7.89 -23.37
C MET A 1 1.07 6.99 -23.99
N SER A 2 2.21 6.80 -23.34
CA SER A 2 3.24 5.88 -23.85
C SER A 2 2.82 4.45 -23.51
N SER A 3 3.15 3.45 -24.33
CA SER A 3 2.79 2.06 -24.03
C SER A 3 3.30 1.56 -22.67
N SER A 4 4.39 2.12 -22.17
CA SER A 4 4.92 1.84 -20.81
C SER A 4 3.97 2.31 -19.71
N ASP A 5 3.38 3.51 -19.87
CA ASP A 5 2.46 4.11 -18.89
C ASP A 5 1.21 3.26 -18.70
N GLU A 6 0.67 2.72 -19.79
CA GLU A 6 -0.49 1.83 -19.78
C GLU A 6 -0.20 0.51 -19.05
N ILE A 7 0.98 -0.08 -19.29
CA ILE A 7 1.40 -1.33 -18.65
C ILE A 7 1.59 -1.14 -17.14
N GLU A 8 2.25 -0.05 -16.72
CA GLU A 8 2.46 0.24 -15.30
C GLU A 8 1.15 0.55 -14.58
N THR A 9 0.26 1.32 -15.21
CA THR A 9 -1.07 1.61 -14.67
C THR A 9 -1.89 0.34 -14.47
N TYR A 10 -1.90 -0.55 -15.48
CA TYR A 10 -2.58 -1.85 -15.39
C TYR A 10 -1.99 -2.74 -14.28
N ARG A 11 -0.67 -2.76 -14.14
CA ARG A 11 0.01 -3.51 -13.08
C ARG A 11 -0.37 -2.99 -11.69
N LEU A 12 -0.38 -1.67 -11.48
CA LEU A 12 -0.76 -1.06 -10.21
C LEU A 12 -2.22 -1.34 -9.86
N TRP A 13 -3.13 -1.21 -10.84
CA TRP A 13 -4.54 -1.57 -10.66
C TRP A 13 -4.70 -3.03 -10.23
N ARG A 14 -4.03 -3.96 -10.90
CA ARG A 14 -4.06 -5.38 -10.52
C ARG A 14 -3.57 -5.63 -9.11
N ILE A 15 -2.43 -5.02 -8.73
CA ILE A 15 -1.86 -5.18 -7.38
C ILE A 15 -2.85 -4.66 -6.34
N ARG A 16 -3.43 -3.47 -6.56
CA ARG A 16 -4.43 -2.90 -5.66
C ARG A 16 -5.65 -3.83 -5.51
N LYS A 17 -6.14 -4.41 -6.61
CA LYS A 17 -7.26 -5.36 -6.57
C LYS A 17 -6.94 -6.59 -5.72
N THR A 18 -5.75 -7.17 -5.88
CA THR A 18 -5.29 -8.29 -5.06
C THR A 18 -5.16 -7.91 -3.59
N VAL A 19 -4.65 -6.71 -3.29
CA VAL A 19 -4.55 -6.22 -1.91
C VAL A 19 -5.92 -6.04 -1.28
N MET A 20 -6.88 -5.46 -2.01
CA MET A 20 -8.25 -5.30 -1.50
C MET A 20 -8.92 -6.64 -1.21
N GLN A 21 -8.77 -7.61 -2.12
CA GLN A 21 -9.23 -8.98 -1.90
C GLN A 21 -8.56 -9.61 -0.67
N MET A 22 -7.25 -9.47 -0.55
CA MET A 22 -6.46 -9.97 0.57
C MET A 22 -6.88 -9.35 1.92
N CYS A 23 -7.24 -8.06 1.94
CA CYS A 23 -7.76 -7.38 3.12
C CYS A 23 -9.16 -7.91 3.47
N HIS A 24 -10.05 -8.04 2.48
CA HIS A 24 -11.38 -8.62 2.66
C HIS A 24 -11.31 -10.05 3.22
N ASP A 25 -10.45 -10.92 2.65
CA ASP A 25 -10.25 -12.31 3.11
C ASP A 25 -9.67 -12.39 4.53
N ARG A 26 -9.04 -11.31 5.02
CA ARG A 26 -8.53 -11.18 6.40
C ARG A 26 -9.55 -10.60 7.38
N GLY A 27 -10.79 -10.34 6.96
CA GLY A 27 -11.83 -9.78 7.82
C GLY A 27 -11.79 -8.24 7.92
N TYR A 28 -11.02 -7.56 7.06
CA TYR A 28 -11.06 -6.10 6.99
C TYR A 28 -12.30 -5.63 6.21
N LEU A 29 -12.83 -4.49 6.63
CA LEU A 29 -13.97 -3.83 5.99
C LEU A 29 -13.56 -3.26 4.64
N VAL A 30 -13.96 -3.96 3.58
CA VAL A 30 -13.74 -3.55 2.18
C VAL A 30 -15.07 -3.62 1.46
N THR A 31 -15.43 -2.57 0.73
CA THR A 31 -16.71 -2.52 0.02
C THR A 31 -16.67 -3.31 -1.29
N GLN A 32 -17.83 -3.82 -1.74
CA GLN A 32 -17.92 -4.49 -3.04
C GLN A 32 -17.50 -3.57 -4.20
N MET A 33 -17.76 -2.26 -4.08
CA MET A 33 -17.34 -1.27 -5.07
C MET A 33 -15.82 -1.19 -5.20
N GLU A 34 -15.08 -1.33 -4.10
CA GLU A 34 -13.62 -1.36 -4.11
C GLU A 34 -13.06 -2.68 -4.67
N LEU A 35 -13.74 -3.80 -4.42
CA LEU A 35 -13.37 -5.10 -4.97
C LEU A 35 -13.60 -5.18 -6.49
N ASP A 36 -14.73 -4.66 -6.97
CA ASP A 36 -15.11 -4.63 -8.39
C ASP A 36 -14.59 -3.40 -9.15
N GLN A 37 -13.67 -2.63 -8.55
CA GLN A 37 -13.11 -1.44 -9.16
C GLN A 37 -12.50 -1.78 -10.53
N THR A 38 -13.03 -1.15 -11.58
CA THR A 38 -12.55 -1.32 -12.96
C THR A 38 -11.28 -0.51 -13.22
N LEU A 39 -10.54 -0.88 -14.28
CA LEU A 39 -9.34 -0.13 -14.68
C LEU A 39 -9.68 1.32 -15.05
N GLU A 40 -10.83 1.57 -15.68
CA GLU A 40 -11.25 2.92 -16.07
C GLU A 40 -11.54 3.78 -14.84
N GLN A 41 -12.24 3.23 -13.84
CA GLN A 41 -12.46 3.93 -12.57
C GLN A 41 -11.13 4.21 -11.84
N PHE A 42 -10.20 3.25 -11.87
CA PHE A 42 -8.85 3.47 -11.32
C PHE A 42 -8.11 4.62 -12.02
N LYS A 43 -8.14 4.65 -13.35
CA LYS A 43 -7.54 5.73 -14.14
C LYS A 43 -8.21 7.08 -13.86
N GLN A 44 -9.53 7.10 -13.71
CA GLN A 44 -10.26 8.33 -13.40
C GLN A 44 -9.93 8.86 -11.99
N GLN A 45 -9.72 7.97 -11.02
CA GLN A 45 -9.46 8.32 -9.63
C GLN A 45 -8.00 8.72 -9.38
N PHE A 46 -7.04 7.99 -9.95
CA PHE A 46 -5.62 8.17 -9.65
C PHE A 46 -4.78 8.68 -10.84
N GLY A 47 -5.35 8.67 -12.05
CA GLY A 47 -4.67 9.01 -13.30
C GLY A 47 -4.13 7.80 -14.05
N ASP A 48 -3.66 8.05 -15.26
CA ASP A 48 -3.20 7.06 -16.24
C ASP A 48 -1.81 7.36 -16.84
N ALA A 49 -1.13 8.37 -16.32
CA ALA A 49 0.21 8.83 -16.68
C ALA A 49 1.21 8.65 -15.50
N PRO A 50 1.65 7.42 -15.19
CA PRO A 50 2.62 7.17 -14.13
C PRO A 50 3.96 7.89 -14.36
N SER A 51 4.32 8.19 -15.62
CA SER A 51 5.45 9.08 -15.95
C SER A 51 5.33 10.48 -15.34
N GLU A 52 4.11 10.99 -15.15
CA GLU A 52 3.81 12.27 -14.49
C GLU A 52 3.50 12.09 -12.99
N ARG A 53 3.81 10.92 -12.43
CA ARG A 53 3.42 10.50 -11.06
C ARG A 53 1.91 10.48 -10.84
N ARG A 54 1.15 10.04 -11.85
CA ARG A 54 -0.31 9.87 -11.79
C ARG A 54 -0.71 8.53 -12.40
N PRO A 55 -0.81 7.44 -11.63
CA PRO A 55 -0.97 7.39 -10.19
C PRO A 55 0.34 7.55 -9.41
N ALA A 56 0.34 8.42 -8.39
CA ALA A 56 1.41 8.44 -7.41
C ALA A 56 1.25 7.21 -6.49
N ARG A 57 2.35 6.51 -6.20
CA ARG A 57 2.27 5.34 -5.32
C ARG A 57 1.82 5.73 -3.91
N SER A 58 2.15 6.93 -3.45
CA SER A 58 1.65 7.49 -2.18
C SER A 58 0.12 7.46 -2.09
N ASP A 59 -0.58 7.76 -3.18
CA ASP A 59 -2.05 7.87 -3.24
C ASP A 59 -2.72 6.49 -3.26
N LEU A 60 -1.94 5.45 -3.55
CA LEU A 60 -2.39 4.06 -3.45
C LEU A 60 -2.33 3.53 -2.02
N THR A 61 -1.83 4.29 -1.06
CA THR A 61 -1.81 3.91 0.35
C THR A 61 -3.25 3.75 0.85
N ILE A 62 -3.54 2.62 1.49
CA ILE A 62 -4.89 2.29 1.98
C ILE A 62 -4.83 2.16 3.50
N LEU A 63 -5.87 2.64 4.17
CA LEU A 63 -6.15 2.33 5.57
C LEU A 63 -7.40 1.46 5.61
N VAL A 64 -7.29 0.27 6.21
CA VAL A 64 -8.41 -0.64 6.41
C VAL A 64 -8.66 -0.88 7.89
N ALA A 65 -9.92 -0.98 8.29
CA ALA A 65 -10.34 -1.31 9.66
C ALA A 65 -10.95 -2.72 9.70
N HIS A 66 -10.75 -3.46 10.78
CA HIS A 66 -11.28 -4.80 10.94
C HIS A 66 -12.79 -4.76 11.17
N ASN A 67 -13.52 -5.77 10.66
CA ASN A 67 -14.97 -5.80 10.76
C ASN A 67 -15.46 -6.06 12.20
N ASP A 68 -14.75 -6.93 12.94
CA ASP A 68 -15.10 -7.26 14.33
C ASP A 68 -14.61 -6.24 15.37
N ASP A 69 -13.52 -5.52 15.08
CA ASP A 69 -12.95 -4.53 16.00
C ASP A 69 -12.45 -3.29 15.23
N PRO A 70 -13.11 -2.14 15.36
CA PRO A 70 -12.72 -0.95 14.59
C PRO A 70 -11.41 -0.31 15.09
N THR A 71 -10.91 -0.69 16.27
CA THR A 71 -9.61 -0.24 16.79
C THR A 71 -8.45 -0.99 16.14
N ASP A 72 -8.75 -2.17 15.62
CA ASP A 72 -7.86 -2.95 14.78
C ASP A 72 -7.86 -2.41 13.35
N GLN A 73 -6.86 -1.58 13.07
CA GLN A 73 -6.63 -1.04 11.74
C GLN A 73 -5.29 -1.52 11.18
N ALA A 74 -5.19 -1.54 9.85
CA ALA A 74 -3.96 -1.83 9.14
C ALA A 74 -3.72 -0.83 8.01
N PHE A 75 -2.46 -0.40 7.89
CA PHE A 75 -2.01 0.35 6.73
C PHE A 75 -1.52 -0.56 5.61
N VAL A 76 -1.78 -0.19 4.37
CA VAL A 76 -1.10 -0.76 3.20
C VAL A 76 -0.32 0.35 2.52
N PHE A 77 1.01 0.31 2.64
CA PHE A 77 1.90 1.31 2.05
C PHE A 77 2.43 0.88 0.68
N PHE A 78 2.43 1.83 -0.25
CA PHE A 78 2.99 1.70 -1.59
C PHE A 78 4.14 2.71 -1.75
N PRO A 79 5.38 2.35 -1.38
CA PRO A 79 6.53 3.22 -1.52
C PRO A 79 6.86 3.52 -2.99
N GLU A 80 7.31 4.74 -3.25
CA GLU A 80 7.75 5.18 -4.58
C GLU A 80 9.12 4.58 -4.94
N GLU A 81 10.00 4.47 -3.95
CA GLU A 81 11.35 3.90 -4.09
C GLU A 81 11.31 2.41 -4.43
N LYS A 82 12.11 2.02 -5.44
CA LYS A 82 12.25 0.61 -5.81
C LYS A 82 12.91 -0.21 -4.70
N ARG A 83 13.89 0.39 -4.01
CA ARG A 83 14.65 -0.21 -2.92
C ARG A 83 14.43 0.55 -1.61
N ILE A 84 13.83 -0.12 -0.63
CA ILE A 84 13.41 0.52 0.61
C ILE A 84 14.57 0.60 1.59
N GLY A 85 14.95 1.83 1.96
CA GLY A 85 15.95 2.14 2.97
C GLY A 85 15.36 2.37 4.36
N ILE A 86 16.24 2.45 5.37
CA ILE A 86 15.84 2.65 6.78
C ILE A 86 15.05 3.94 6.96
N LYS A 87 15.39 5.00 6.22
CA LYS A 87 14.71 6.30 6.30
C LYS A 87 13.22 6.19 6.02
N ILE A 88 12.85 5.44 4.97
CA ILE A 88 11.46 5.21 4.58
C ILE A 88 10.73 4.36 5.62
N ILE A 89 11.36 3.28 6.11
CA ILE A 89 10.78 2.44 7.17
C ILE A 89 10.50 3.27 8.43
N LYS A 90 11.46 4.09 8.89
CA LYS A 90 11.27 4.95 10.06
C LYS A 90 10.13 5.95 9.88
N ALA A 91 9.98 6.52 8.69
CA ALA A 91 8.87 7.43 8.38
C ALA A 91 7.51 6.70 8.47
N TYR A 92 7.41 5.47 7.97
CA TYR A 92 6.19 4.68 8.11
C TYR A 92 5.92 4.25 9.55
N CYS A 93 6.95 3.84 10.31
CA CYS A 93 6.79 3.56 11.74
C CYS A 93 6.29 4.77 12.53
N LEU A 94 6.80 5.97 12.23
CA LEU A 94 6.33 7.21 12.87
C LEU A 94 4.87 7.48 12.53
N ARG A 95 4.50 7.39 11.25
CA ARG A 95 3.10 7.57 10.82
C ARG A 95 2.16 6.55 11.46
N MET A 96 2.60 5.30 11.58
CA MET A 96 1.86 4.26 12.30
C MET A 96 1.66 4.62 13.77
N GLN A 97 2.69 5.15 14.43
CA GLN A 97 2.62 5.59 15.82
C GLN A 97 1.68 6.80 16.00
N GLU A 98 1.73 7.78 15.11
CA GLU A 98 0.84 8.96 15.12
C GLU A 98 -0.62 8.56 15.01
N GLU A 99 -0.92 7.60 14.14
CA GLU A 99 -2.29 7.12 13.90
C GLU A 99 -2.70 5.99 14.87
N ASN A 100 -1.83 5.60 15.81
CA ASN A 100 -2.04 4.48 16.75
C ASN A 100 -2.32 3.12 16.08
N ILE A 101 -1.68 2.87 14.95
CA ILE A 101 -1.85 1.66 14.14
C ILE A 101 -0.66 0.73 14.31
N SER A 102 -0.91 -0.51 14.69
CA SER A 102 0.14 -1.50 14.96
C SER A 102 0.46 -2.39 13.75
N ARG A 103 -0.38 -2.41 12.72
CA ARG A 103 -0.25 -3.30 11.56
C ARG A 103 -0.02 -2.53 10.28
N ALA A 104 0.92 -3.02 9.49
CA ALA A 104 1.13 -2.51 8.15
C ALA A 104 1.56 -3.60 7.17
N ILE A 105 1.19 -3.40 5.92
CA ILE A 105 1.56 -4.20 4.77
C ILE A 105 2.36 -3.28 3.84
N LEU A 106 3.56 -3.70 3.45
CA LEU A 106 4.44 -2.91 2.60
C LEU A 106 4.59 -3.57 1.23
N VAL A 107 4.10 -2.92 0.18
CA VAL A 107 4.16 -3.43 -1.21
C VAL A 107 5.43 -2.92 -1.90
N VAL A 108 6.49 -3.72 -1.87
CA VAL A 108 7.81 -3.36 -2.42
C VAL A 108 7.98 -3.77 -3.89
N GLN A 109 8.75 -2.98 -4.66
CA GLN A 109 8.97 -3.25 -6.09
C GLN A 109 10.15 -4.21 -6.34
N GLU A 110 11.34 -3.91 -5.81
CA GLU A 110 12.52 -4.78 -5.95
C GLU A 110 12.90 -5.42 -4.61
N GLY A 111 12.96 -4.63 -3.54
CA GLY A 111 13.24 -5.18 -2.21
C GLY A 111 13.58 -4.16 -1.14
N ILE A 112 13.89 -4.71 0.04
CA ILE A 112 14.23 -3.94 1.24
C ILE A 112 15.73 -4.13 1.52
N THR A 113 16.44 -3.06 1.88
CA THR A 113 17.85 -3.18 2.28
C THR A 113 18.01 -4.03 3.53
N PRO A 114 19.12 -4.77 3.72
CA PRO A 114 19.34 -5.60 4.89
C PRO A 114 19.17 -4.85 6.20
N SER A 115 19.69 -3.62 6.27
CA SER A 115 19.56 -2.75 7.44
C SER A 115 18.11 -2.34 7.72
N ALA A 116 17.30 -2.11 6.69
CA ALA A 116 15.87 -1.83 6.85
C ALA A 116 15.08 -3.07 7.28
N LYS A 117 15.44 -4.26 6.77
CA LYS A 117 14.86 -5.53 7.24
C LYS A 117 15.17 -5.78 8.72
N GLN A 118 16.39 -5.49 9.16
CA GLN A 118 16.74 -5.60 10.58
C GLN A 118 15.84 -4.73 11.44
N VAL A 119 15.59 -3.47 11.05
CA VAL A 119 14.68 -2.57 11.77
C VAL A 119 13.27 -3.16 11.85
N LEU A 120 12.71 -3.68 10.76
CA LEU A 120 11.39 -4.32 10.77
C LEU A 120 11.34 -5.54 11.69
N CYS A 121 12.39 -6.37 11.70
CA CYS A 121 12.49 -7.55 12.55
C CYS A 121 12.73 -7.23 14.04
N THR A 122 13.31 -6.07 14.35
CA THR A 122 13.55 -5.64 15.75
C THR A 122 12.39 -4.82 16.28
N SER A 123 11.72 -4.00 15.46
CA SER A 123 10.57 -3.19 15.86
C SER A 123 9.32 -4.01 16.14
N GLY A 124 9.21 -5.23 15.59
CA GLY A 124 8.15 -6.20 15.96
C GLY A 124 8.32 -6.84 17.35
N ARG A 125 9.33 -6.42 18.13
CA ARG A 125 9.64 -6.91 19.48
C ARG A 125 9.59 -5.82 20.56
N CYS A 126 9.05 -4.64 20.25
CA CYS A 126 8.77 -3.64 21.28
C CYS A 126 7.41 -3.96 21.93
N SER A 127 7.45 -4.92 22.86
CA SER A 127 6.44 -5.12 23.90
C SER A 127 7.18 -5.32 25.21
#